data_AF-A0A7V5S0X3-F1
#
_entry.id   AF-A0A7V5S0X3-F1
#
_cell.length_a   1.000
_cell.length_b   1.000
_cell.length_c   1.000
_cell.angle_alpha   90.00
_cell.angle_beta   90.00
_cell.angle_gamma   90.00
#
_symmetry.space_group_name_H-M   'P 1'
#
loop_
_entity.id
_entity.type
_entity.pdbx_description
1 polymer ?
#
loop_
_entity_poly.entity_id
_entity_poly.type
_entity_poly.pdbx_seq_one_letter_code
_entity_poly.pdbx_strand_id
1 'polypeptide(L)'
;MTAREIIEILRSDPEAAQLFELPKQLEQLREEMNARFDAMQEYVDSRFEAMQEYVDSRFDAMQEYVDRRFDEVDRRFDEVDRRFDEFDRRFDVSDARHDRTEQRLDRIEKDLGYLKGRDRERWFRDNAKNIFGRFMKRPQVVDLPDLEEILGEDTLTQEHRDLLAEADLIVRGIGRDTQREVFAVLEASWKVDSNDVERARRRAEVLRQYGLHAVPVVGGVETIEAFALPEDVTLFIDGKVHNAPLLR
;
A
#
# COMPACT_ATOMS: atom_id res chain seq x y z
N MET A 1 72.93 -85.74 68.73
CA MET A 1 72.89 -84.49 67.93
C MET A 1 71.96 -83.50 68.60
N THR A 2 72.45 -82.31 68.91
CA THR A 2 71.63 -81.20 69.43
C THR A 2 70.93 -80.47 68.28
N ALA A 3 69.80 -79.80 68.55
CA ALA A 3 69.10 -79.01 67.52
C ALA A 3 70.00 -77.94 66.86
N ARG A 4 71.00 -77.44 67.60
CA ARG A 4 72.00 -76.49 67.11
C ARG A 4 72.95 -77.12 66.09
N GLU A 5 73.41 -78.34 66.35
CA GLU A 5 74.24 -79.12 65.41
C GLU A 5 73.46 -79.47 64.14
N ILE A 6 72.16 -79.80 64.26
CA ILE A 6 71.28 -80.06 63.10
C ILE A 6 71.16 -78.82 62.20
N ILE A 7 70.93 -77.64 62.79
CA ILE A 7 70.82 -76.38 62.05
C ILE A 7 72.15 -76.00 61.37
N GLU A 8 73.28 -76.28 62.01
CA GLU A 8 74.61 -75.99 61.47
C GLU A 8 74.97 -76.90 60.27
N ILE A 9 74.59 -78.18 60.35
CA ILE A 9 74.69 -79.13 59.23
C ILE A 9 73.75 -78.72 58.08
N LEU A 10 72.50 -78.34 58.38
CA LEU A 10 71.54 -77.88 57.37
C LEU A 10 71.93 -76.54 56.72
N ARG A 11 72.77 -75.72 57.36
CA ARG A 11 73.33 -74.49 56.74
C ARG A 11 74.55 -74.76 55.85
N SER A 12 75.22 -75.89 56.04
CA SER A 12 76.38 -76.29 55.24
C SER A 12 76.01 -77.20 54.06
N ASP A 13 74.81 -77.78 54.07
CA ASP A 13 74.17 -78.38 52.90
C ASP A 13 73.64 -77.28 51.95
N PRO A 14 74.15 -77.20 50.70
CA PRO A 14 73.77 -76.16 49.75
C PRO A 14 72.27 -76.14 49.39
N GLU A 15 71.55 -77.26 49.47
CA GLU A 15 70.10 -77.29 49.21
C GLU A 15 69.30 -76.75 50.41
N ALA A 16 69.67 -77.14 51.63
CA ALA A 16 69.02 -76.65 52.85
C ALA A 16 69.40 -75.18 53.16
N ALA A 17 70.59 -74.72 52.77
CA ALA A 17 70.98 -73.31 52.85
C ALA A 17 70.10 -72.39 51.99
N GLN A 18 69.69 -72.83 50.80
CA GLN A 18 68.77 -72.09 49.93
C GLN A 18 67.38 -71.91 50.59
N LEU A 19 66.90 -72.92 51.31
CA LEU A 19 65.64 -72.87 52.06
C LEU A 19 65.64 -71.78 53.16
N PHE A 20 66.79 -71.48 53.77
CA PHE A 20 66.90 -70.40 54.76
C PHE A 20 66.97 -69.00 54.13
N GLU A 21 67.26 -68.87 52.84
CA GLU A 21 67.31 -67.60 52.11
C GLU A 21 65.96 -67.21 51.47
N LEU A 22 65.06 -68.18 51.24
CA LEU A 22 63.72 -67.94 50.68
C LEU A 22 62.91 -66.86 51.44
N PRO A 23 62.86 -66.84 52.79
CA PRO A 23 62.13 -65.79 53.51
C PRO A 23 62.68 -64.39 53.28
N LYS A 24 64.01 -64.25 53.14
CA LYS A 24 64.65 -62.96 52.86
C LYS A 24 64.39 -62.50 51.42
N GLN A 25 64.44 -63.42 50.46
CA GLN A 25 64.10 -63.14 49.06
C GLN A 25 62.62 -62.73 48.93
N LEU A 26 61.72 -63.38 49.67
CA LEU A 26 60.30 -63.03 49.70
C LEU A 26 60.08 -61.63 50.29
N GLU A 27 60.80 -61.28 51.36
CA GLU A 27 60.72 -59.95 51.98
C GLU A 27 61.25 -58.87 51.05
N GLN A 28 62.39 -59.10 50.39
CA GLN A 28 62.94 -58.19 49.37
C GLN A 28 61.97 -57.99 48.21
N LEU A 29 61.40 -59.08 47.69
CA LEU A 29 60.40 -59.00 46.62
C LEU A 29 59.17 -58.19 47.06
N ARG A 30 58.73 -58.34 48.32
CA ARG A 30 57.61 -57.58 48.89
C ARG A 30 57.94 -56.09 49.01
N GLU A 31 59.12 -55.74 49.49
CA GLU A 31 59.59 -54.36 49.59
C GLU A 31 59.70 -53.71 48.19
N GLU A 32 60.27 -54.41 47.22
CA GLU A 32 60.35 -53.95 45.82
C GLU A 32 58.96 -53.77 45.21
N MET A 33 58.03 -54.71 45.45
CA MET A 33 56.65 -54.59 44.99
C MET A 33 55.95 -53.38 45.60
N ASN A 34 56.10 -53.15 46.91
CA ASN A 34 55.51 -51.99 47.58
C ASN A 34 56.08 -50.68 47.01
N ALA A 35 57.40 -50.58 46.86
CA ALA A 35 58.03 -49.40 46.26
C ALA A 35 57.55 -49.13 44.82
N ARG A 36 57.36 -50.19 44.02
CA ARG A 36 56.78 -50.06 42.67
C ARG A 36 55.32 -49.63 42.71
N PHE A 37 54.56 -50.09 43.69
CA PHE A 37 53.16 -49.71 43.87
C PHE A 37 53.03 -48.24 44.27
N ASP A 38 53.84 -47.78 45.23
CA ASP A 38 53.88 -46.38 45.66
C ASP A 38 54.27 -45.46 44.49
N ALA A 39 55.30 -45.82 43.73
CA ALA A 39 55.71 -45.07 42.53
C ALA A 39 54.62 -45.04 41.44
N MET A 40 53.86 -46.13 41.29
CA MET A 40 52.73 -46.18 40.36
C MET A 40 51.58 -45.29 40.85
N GLN A 41 51.30 -45.25 42.16
CA GLN A 41 50.28 -44.37 42.72
C GLN A 41 50.64 -42.89 42.49
N GLU A 42 51.87 -42.47 42.82
CA GLU A 42 52.33 -41.10 42.57
C GLU A 42 52.27 -40.73 41.07
N TYR A 43 52.63 -41.67 40.19
CA TYR A 43 52.51 -41.46 38.75
C TYR A 43 51.05 -41.28 38.30
N VAL A 44 50.12 -42.09 38.83
CA VAL A 44 48.70 -41.96 38.50
C VAL A 44 48.12 -40.66 39.03
N ASP A 45 48.43 -40.28 40.27
CA ASP A 45 47.93 -39.04 40.89
C ASP A 45 48.42 -37.81 40.11
N SER A 46 49.71 -37.74 39.80
CA SER A 46 50.27 -36.63 39.00
C SER A 46 49.67 -36.56 37.58
N ARG A 47 49.39 -37.71 36.95
CA ARG A 47 48.70 -37.76 35.65
C ARG A 47 47.25 -37.32 35.75
N PHE A 48 46.58 -37.60 36.87
CA PHE A 48 45.21 -37.19 37.11
C PHE A 48 45.12 -35.69 37.35
N GLU A 49 46.00 -35.11 38.18
CA GLU A 49 46.11 -33.67 38.41
C GLU A 49 46.37 -32.91 37.10
N ALA A 50 47.34 -33.37 36.30
CA ALA A 50 47.64 -32.75 35.00
C ALA A 50 46.44 -32.84 34.03
N MET A 51 45.66 -33.92 34.08
CA MET A 51 44.45 -34.05 33.27
C MET A 51 43.36 -33.10 33.74
N GLN A 52 43.18 -32.95 35.06
CA GLN A 52 42.21 -31.99 35.63
C GLN A 52 42.55 -30.56 35.21
N GLU A 53 43.79 -30.12 35.39
CA GLU A 53 44.23 -28.78 34.99
C GLU A 53 44.07 -28.54 33.49
N TYR A 54 44.37 -29.54 32.66
CA TYR A 54 44.14 -29.47 31.23
C TYR A 54 42.65 -29.31 30.89
N VAL A 55 41.77 -30.09 31.54
CA VAL A 55 40.32 -30.02 31.30
C VAL A 55 39.76 -28.67 31.75
N ASP A 56 40.15 -28.18 32.94
CA ASP A 56 39.69 -26.90 33.47
C ASP A 56 40.13 -25.75 32.56
N SER A 57 41.40 -25.70 32.14
CA SER A 57 41.87 -24.66 31.22
C SER A 57 41.17 -24.69 29.85
N ARG A 58 40.83 -25.88 29.35
CA ARG A 58 40.06 -26.04 28.10
C ARG A 58 38.62 -25.59 28.27
N PHE A 59 38.03 -25.82 29.45
CA PHE A 59 36.68 -25.39 29.77
C PHE A 59 36.60 -23.86 29.90
N ASP A 60 37.53 -23.23 30.61
CA ASP A 60 37.61 -21.78 30.74
C ASP A 60 37.79 -21.09 29.38
N ALA A 61 38.70 -21.62 28.54
CA ALA A 61 38.91 -21.09 27.19
C ALA A 61 37.65 -21.25 26.31
N MET A 62 36.88 -22.32 26.50
CA MET A 62 35.63 -22.53 25.79
C MET A 62 34.54 -21.57 26.26
N GLN A 63 34.43 -21.33 27.57
CA GLN A 63 33.49 -20.33 28.12
C GLN A 63 33.80 -18.94 27.58
N GLU A 64 35.05 -18.50 27.63
CA GLU A 64 35.45 -17.18 27.13
C GLU A 64 35.20 -17.03 25.62
N TYR A 65 35.44 -18.10 24.84
CA TYR A 65 35.09 -18.12 23.42
C TYR A 65 33.59 -17.97 23.19
N VAL A 66 32.78 -18.70 23.95
CA VAL A 66 31.32 -18.66 23.86
C VAL A 66 30.80 -17.28 24.23
N ASP A 67 31.25 -16.70 25.34
CA ASP A 67 30.86 -15.36 25.79
C ASP A 67 31.19 -14.31 24.72
N ARG A 68 32.40 -14.33 24.16
CA ARG A 68 32.79 -13.42 23.08
C ARG A 68 31.91 -13.56 21.83
N ARG A 69 31.44 -14.78 21.53
CA ARG A 69 30.55 -15.02 20.40
C ARG A 69 29.14 -14.52 20.68
N PHE A 70 28.63 -14.65 21.90
CA PHE A 70 27.35 -14.06 22.30
C PHE A 70 27.40 -12.53 22.26
N ASP A 71 28.45 -11.90 22.78
CA ASP A 71 28.63 -10.45 22.70
C ASP A 71 28.67 -9.92 21.26
N GLU A 72 29.23 -10.70 20.32
CA GLU A 72 29.23 -10.36 18.90
C GLU A 72 27.83 -10.48 18.29
N VAL A 73 27.07 -11.51 18.69
CA VAL A 73 25.69 -11.73 18.25
C VAL A 73 24.79 -10.59 18.75
N ASP A 74 24.88 -10.22 20.02
CA ASP A 74 24.10 -9.12 20.60
C ASP A 74 24.38 -7.80 19.86
N ARG A 75 25.66 -7.50 19.59
CA ARG A 75 26.04 -6.31 18.81
C ARG A 75 25.44 -6.30 17.39
N ARG A 76 25.33 -7.47 16.75
CA ARG A 76 24.69 -7.59 15.43
C ARG A 76 23.18 -7.39 15.53
N PHE A 77 22.53 -7.90 16.57
CA PHE A 77 21.10 -7.65 16.80
C PHE A 77 20.82 -6.17 17.03
N ASP A 78 21.62 -5.48 17.85
CA ASP A 78 21.50 -4.03 18.04
C ASP A 78 21.65 -3.26 16.72
N GLU A 79 22.54 -3.70 15.81
CA GLU A 79 22.68 -3.09 14.49
C GLU A 79 21.46 -3.32 13.60
N VAL A 80 20.88 -4.53 13.66
CA VAL A 80 19.66 -4.88 12.93
C VAL A 80 18.48 -4.02 13.42
N ASP A 81 18.31 -3.87 14.73
CA ASP A 81 17.24 -3.04 15.31
C ASP A 81 17.36 -1.59 14.86
N ARG A 82 18.57 -1.01 14.88
CA ARG A 82 18.79 0.36 14.37
C ARG A 82 18.46 0.52 12.89
N ARG A 83 18.70 -0.52 12.07
CA ARG A 83 18.33 -0.50 10.64
C ARG A 83 16.83 -0.60 10.44
N PHE A 84 16.12 -1.37 11.26
CA PHE A 84 14.66 -1.41 11.26
C PHE A 84 14.07 -0.06 11.65
N ASP A 85 14.57 0.58 12.72
CA ASP A 85 14.16 1.93 13.11
C ASP A 85 14.38 2.96 11.97
N GLU A 86 15.48 2.85 11.24
CA GLU A 86 15.74 3.72 10.09
C GLU A 86 14.77 3.43 8.94
N PHE A 87 14.45 2.15 8.69
CA PHE A 87 13.49 1.75 7.67
C PHE A 87 12.10 2.30 7.98
N ASP A 88 11.63 2.17 9.22
CA ASP A 88 10.33 2.68 9.65
C ASP A 88 10.24 4.21 9.45
N ARG A 89 11.26 4.96 9.85
CA ARG A 89 11.28 6.42 9.62
C ARG A 89 11.24 6.79 8.14
N ARG A 90 11.94 6.03 7.28
CA ARG A 90 11.90 6.26 5.82
C ARG A 90 10.53 5.94 5.24
N PHE A 91 9.87 4.93 5.77
CA PHE A 91 8.52 4.55 5.39
C PHE A 91 7.51 5.64 5.78
N ASP A 92 7.56 6.13 7.01
CA ASP A 92 6.72 7.24 7.49
C ASP A 92 6.86 8.50 6.61
N VAL A 93 8.08 8.84 6.22
CA VAL A 93 8.35 9.97 5.32
C VAL A 93 7.76 9.72 3.92
N SER A 94 7.82 8.48 3.43
CA SER A 94 7.24 8.10 2.15
C SER A 94 5.71 8.20 2.17
N ASP A 95 5.07 7.68 3.22
CA ASP A 95 3.61 7.74 3.40
C ASP A 95 3.13 9.19 3.46
N ALA A 96 3.78 10.02 4.29
CA ALA A 96 3.46 11.45 4.35
C ALA A 96 3.66 12.18 3.00
N ARG A 97 4.56 11.70 2.14
CA ARG A 97 4.74 12.24 0.78
C ARG A 97 3.65 11.75 -0.17
N HIS A 98 3.20 10.50 -0.04
CA HIS A 98 2.08 9.97 -0.81
C HIS A 98 0.78 10.70 -0.46
N ASP A 99 0.46 10.88 0.82
CA ASP A 99 -0.73 11.63 1.26
C ASP A 99 -0.77 13.04 0.68
N ARG A 100 0.37 13.75 0.69
CA ARG A 100 0.48 15.09 0.08
C ARG A 100 0.29 15.07 -1.43
N THR A 101 0.75 14.02 -2.09
CA THR A 101 0.58 13.84 -3.54
C THR A 101 -0.88 13.60 -3.87
N GLU A 102 -1.56 12.72 -3.14
CA GLU A 102 -2.98 12.42 -3.31
C GLU A 102 -3.83 13.68 -3.11
N GLN A 103 -3.64 14.42 -2.02
CA GLN A 103 -4.35 15.68 -1.77
C GLN A 103 -4.14 16.72 -2.89
N ARG A 104 -2.94 16.74 -3.48
CA ARG A 104 -2.65 17.64 -4.62
C ARG A 104 -3.34 17.17 -5.90
N LEU A 105 -3.38 15.87 -6.14
CA LEU A 105 -4.09 15.29 -7.29
C LEU A 105 -5.60 15.52 -7.18
N ASP A 106 -6.19 15.32 -6.01
CA ASP A 106 -7.61 15.61 -5.76
C ASP A 106 -7.97 17.07 -6.06
N ARG A 107 -7.08 18.00 -5.67
CA ARG A 107 -7.26 19.42 -5.96
C ARG A 107 -7.18 19.70 -7.47
N ILE A 108 -6.18 19.12 -8.14
CA ILE A 108 -6.03 19.26 -9.59
C ILE A 108 -7.23 18.67 -10.32
N GLU A 109 -7.75 17.53 -9.88
CA GLU A 109 -8.93 16.90 -10.48
C GLU A 109 -10.17 17.80 -10.35
N LYS A 110 -10.38 18.40 -9.17
CA LYS A 110 -11.46 19.37 -8.95
C LYS A 110 -11.31 20.62 -9.81
N ASP A 111 -10.11 21.21 -9.83
CA ASP A 111 -9.82 22.41 -10.64
C ASP A 111 -10.01 22.12 -12.13
N LEU A 112 -9.57 20.95 -12.61
CA LEU A 112 -9.79 20.50 -13.98
C LEU A 112 -11.27 20.25 -14.27
N GLY A 113 -12.03 19.69 -13.33
CA GLY A 113 -13.48 19.53 -13.45
C GLY A 113 -14.17 20.87 -13.66
N TYR A 114 -13.84 21.87 -12.83
CA TYR A 114 -14.37 23.23 -12.95
C TYR A 114 -13.98 23.90 -14.27
N LEU A 115 -12.71 23.82 -14.67
CA LEU A 115 -12.23 24.38 -15.93
C LEU A 115 -12.90 23.72 -17.14
N LYS A 116 -13.05 22.39 -17.11
CA LYS A 116 -13.73 21.61 -18.15
C LYS A 116 -15.18 22.04 -18.32
N GLY A 117 -15.90 22.30 -17.24
CA GLY A 117 -17.27 22.81 -17.26
C GLY A 117 -17.35 24.21 -17.88
N ARG A 118 -16.54 25.16 -17.36
CA ARG A 118 -16.53 26.54 -17.84
C ARG A 118 -16.13 26.67 -19.31
N ASP A 119 -15.15 25.88 -19.75
CA ASP A 119 -14.70 25.87 -21.15
C ASP A 119 -15.80 25.31 -22.07
N ARG A 120 -16.55 24.30 -21.60
CA ARG A 120 -17.68 23.71 -22.34
C ARG A 120 -18.82 24.70 -22.52
N GLU A 121 -19.25 25.36 -21.46
CA GLU A 121 -20.30 26.39 -21.49
C GLU A 121 -19.92 27.51 -22.46
N ARG A 122 -18.68 28.02 -22.33
CA ARG A 122 -18.14 29.04 -23.26
C ARG A 122 -18.17 28.55 -24.70
N TRP A 123 -17.70 27.33 -24.96
CA TRP A 123 -17.66 26.79 -26.31
C TRP A 123 -19.05 26.72 -26.94
N PHE A 124 -20.07 26.27 -26.20
CA PHE A 124 -21.45 26.24 -26.70
C PHE A 124 -22.00 27.65 -26.95
N ARG A 125 -21.77 28.60 -26.04
CA ARG A 125 -22.19 30.00 -26.21
C ARG A 125 -21.56 30.62 -27.47
N ASP A 126 -20.25 30.47 -27.65
CA ASP A 126 -19.50 31.03 -28.78
C ASP A 126 -19.89 30.37 -30.12
N ASN A 127 -20.26 29.08 -30.09
CA ASN A 127 -20.63 28.31 -31.28
C ASN A 127 -22.13 28.19 -31.50
N ALA A 128 -22.98 28.85 -30.70
CA ALA A 128 -24.44 28.72 -30.76
C ALA A 128 -24.99 28.93 -32.18
N LYS A 129 -24.48 29.92 -32.91
CA LYS A 129 -24.89 30.20 -34.29
C LYS A 129 -24.61 29.03 -35.24
N ASN A 130 -23.46 28.37 -35.09
CA ASN A 130 -23.05 27.26 -35.94
C ASN A 130 -23.81 25.97 -35.61
N ILE A 131 -24.00 25.73 -34.31
CA ILE A 131 -24.68 24.53 -33.79
C ILE A 131 -26.17 24.57 -34.14
N PHE A 132 -26.85 25.65 -33.74
CA PHE A 132 -28.30 25.77 -33.88
C PHE A 132 -28.72 26.32 -35.26
N GLY A 133 -27.85 27.02 -35.98
CA GLY A 133 -28.18 27.60 -37.30
C GLY A 133 -28.59 26.58 -38.37
N ARG A 134 -28.22 25.30 -38.20
CA ARG A 134 -28.68 24.18 -39.03
C ARG A 134 -30.18 23.89 -38.88
N PHE A 135 -30.76 24.27 -37.77
CA PHE A 135 -32.10 23.87 -37.33
C PHE A 135 -33.05 25.05 -37.14
N MET A 136 -32.51 26.21 -36.79
CA MET A 136 -33.27 27.44 -36.62
C MET A 136 -32.65 28.60 -37.39
N LYS A 137 -33.51 29.52 -37.82
CA LYS A 137 -33.13 30.82 -38.38
C LYS A 137 -32.89 31.79 -37.24
N ARG A 138 -31.84 32.63 -37.37
CA ARG A 138 -31.47 33.69 -36.41
C ARG A 138 -31.32 33.18 -34.97
N PRO A 139 -30.48 32.16 -34.70
CA PRO A 139 -30.20 31.73 -33.33
C PRO A 139 -29.57 32.86 -32.52
N GLN A 140 -30.13 33.12 -31.35
CA GLN A 140 -29.68 34.11 -30.37
C GLN A 140 -29.59 33.45 -28.99
N VAL A 141 -28.47 33.66 -28.30
CA VAL A 141 -28.36 33.28 -26.89
C VAL A 141 -29.24 34.23 -26.09
N VAL A 142 -30.01 33.68 -25.15
CA VAL A 142 -30.94 34.41 -24.29
C VAL A 142 -30.52 34.15 -22.86
N ASP A 143 -30.14 35.21 -22.15
CA ASP A 143 -29.84 35.12 -20.72
C ASP A 143 -31.12 35.35 -19.89
N LEU A 144 -31.07 35.11 -18.58
CA LEU A 144 -32.25 35.21 -17.71
C LEU A 144 -32.97 36.58 -17.79
N PRO A 145 -32.28 37.75 -17.82
CA PRO A 145 -32.95 39.04 -17.96
C PRO A 145 -33.72 39.19 -19.28
N ASP A 146 -33.15 38.71 -20.39
CA ASP A 146 -33.82 38.74 -21.70
C ASP A 146 -35.06 37.85 -21.70
N LEU A 147 -35.01 36.72 -20.99
CA LEU A 147 -36.14 35.82 -20.84
C LEU A 147 -37.26 36.43 -19.99
N GLU A 148 -36.92 37.14 -18.92
CA GLU A 148 -37.89 37.89 -18.11
C GLU A 148 -38.57 39.00 -18.92
N GLU A 149 -37.84 39.69 -19.80
CA GLU A 149 -38.44 40.67 -20.73
C GLU A 149 -39.43 39.99 -21.70
N ILE A 150 -39.10 38.79 -22.21
CA ILE A 150 -39.97 38.02 -23.11
C ILE A 150 -41.26 37.55 -22.40
N LEU A 151 -41.14 37.10 -21.15
CA LEU A 151 -42.26 36.56 -20.36
C LEU A 151 -43.07 37.65 -19.63
N GLY A 152 -42.54 38.87 -19.56
CA GLY A 152 -43.02 39.94 -18.69
C GLY A 152 -42.33 39.92 -17.33
N GLU A 153 -41.85 41.09 -16.89
CA GLU A 153 -41.30 41.30 -15.55
C GLU A 153 -42.35 40.84 -14.51
N ASP A 154 -41.93 40.05 -13.52
CA ASP A 154 -42.74 39.39 -12.48
C ASP A 154 -43.51 38.10 -12.84
N THR A 155 -43.38 37.56 -14.05
CA THR A 155 -44.06 36.31 -14.43
C THR A 155 -43.44 35.05 -13.79
N LEU A 156 -42.11 35.00 -13.67
CA LEU A 156 -41.41 33.84 -13.12
C LEU A 156 -41.48 33.78 -11.59
N THR A 157 -41.72 32.59 -11.03
CA THR A 157 -41.53 32.36 -9.59
C THR A 157 -40.04 32.34 -9.25
N GLN A 158 -39.67 32.55 -7.98
CA GLN A 158 -38.27 32.48 -7.58
C GLN A 158 -37.65 31.10 -7.88
N GLU A 159 -38.40 30.02 -7.64
CA GLU A 159 -37.96 28.65 -7.94
C GLU A 159 -37.68 28.47 -9.44
N HIS A 160 -38.54 28.98 -10.32
CA HIS A 160 -38.32 28.92 -11.76
C HIS A 160 -37.17 29.80 -12.22
N ARG A 161 -36.97 30.98 -11.60
CA ARG A 161 -35.78 31.81 -11.85
C ARG A 161 -34.50 31.06 -11.51
N ASP A 162 -34.41 30.48 -10.32
CA ASP A 162 -33.22 29.77 -9.86
C ASP A 162 -32.93 28.57 -10.79
N LEU A 163 -33.96 27.82 -11.17
CA LEU A 163 -33.80 26.68 -12.08
C LEU A 163 -33.30 27.11 -13.48
N LEU A 164 -33.83 28.20 -14.04
CA LEU A 164 -33.45 28.71 -15.36
C LEU A 164 -32.09 29.43 -15.35
N ALA A 165 -31.72 30.06 -14.25
CA ALA A 165 -30.40 30.69 -14.05
C ALA A 165 -29.26 29.66 -14.13
N GLU A 166 -29.53 28.42 -13.75
CA GLU A 166 -28.58 27.31 -13.80
C GLU A 166 -28.57 26.57 -15.15
N ALA A 167 -29.33 27.00 -16.15
CA ALA A 167 -29.21 26.45 -17.50
C ALA A 167 -27.87 26.86 -18.12
N ASP A 168 -27.12 25.92 -18.71
CA ASP A 168 -25.82 26.25 -19.31
C ASP A 168 -25.97 27.18 -20.52
N LEU A 169 -27.03 26.99 -21.31
CA LEU A 169 -27.34 27.86 -22.42
C LEU A 169 -28.82 27.78 -22.81
N ILE A 170 -29.45 28.93 -23.06
CA ILE A 170 -30.75 29.02 -23.73
C ILE A 170 -30.57 29.72 -25.06
N VAL A 171 -31.08 29.13 -26.14
CA VAL A 171 -31.01 29.69 -27.49
C VAL A 171 -32.39 29.84 -28.08
N ARG A 172 -32.75 31.07 -28.43
CA ARG A 172 -33.98 31.43 -29.12
C ARG A 172 -33.72 31.50 -30.63
N GLY A 173 -34.70 31.04 -31.41
CA GLY A 173 -34.69 31.22 -32.87
C GLY A 173 -36.01 30.83 -33.49
N ILE A 174 -36.06 30.82 -34.82
CA ILE A 174 -37.25 30.38 -35.58
C ILE A 174 -36.96 29.02 -36.19
N GLY A 175 -37.71 27.99 -35.82
CA GLY A 175 -37.58 26.64 -36.38
C GLY A 175 -37.64 26.67 -37.91
N ARG A 176 -36.69 25.99 -38.57
CA ARG A 176 -36.64 25.96 -40.04
C ARG A 176 -37.82 25.20 -40.63
N ASP A 177 -38.30 24.19 -39.94
CA ASP A 177 -39.36 23.33 -40.43
C ASP A 177 -40.72 23.80 -39.88
N THR A 178 -40.81 24.09 -38.58
CA THR A 178 -42.05 24.58 -37.96
C THR A 178 -42.41 26.03 -38.32
N GLN A 179 -41.43 26.85 -38.71
CA GLN A 179 -41.57 28.31 -38.88
C GLN A 179 -42.13 29.03 -37.63
N ARG A 180 -41.99 28.42 -36.45
CA ARG A 180 -42.39 28.99 -35.16
C ARG A 180 -41.16 29.34 -34.33
N GLU A 181 -41.35 30.26 -33.40
CA GLU A 181 -40.33 30.53 -32.39
C GLU A 181 -40.10 29.29 -31.52
N VAL A 182 -38.82 29.00 -31.24
CA VAL A 182 -38.38 27.87 -30.43
C VAL A 182 -37.25 28.30 -29.51
N PHE A 183 -37.25 27.77 -28.30
CA PHE A 183 -36.20 27.90 -27.29
C PHE A 183 -35.51 26.56 -27.11
N ALA A 184 -34.24 26.45 -27.48
CA ALA A 184 -33.41 25.30 -27.14
C ALA A 184 -32.80 25.52 -25.76
N VAL A 185 -33.11 24.64 -24.80
CA VAL A 185 -32.58 24.68 -23.43
C VAL A 185 -31.51 23.62 -23.30
N LEU A 186 -30.26 24.03 -23.20
CA LEU A 186 -29.09 23.17 -23.28
C LEU A 186 -28.49 22.90 -21.91
N GLU A 187 -28.25 21.62 -21.63
CA GLU A 187 -27.31 21.14 -20.61
C GLU A 187 -26.05 20.62 -21.28
N ALA A 188 -24.90 21.09 -20.81
CA ALA A 188 -23.61 20.85 -21.40
C ALA A 188 -22.67 20.16 -20.40
N SER A 189 -22.31 18.92 -20.69
CA SER A 189 -21.40 18.14 -19.86
C SER A 189 -20.26 17.56 -20.69
N TRP A 190 -19.16 17.20 -20.03
CA TRP A 190 -18.07 16.50 -20.74
C TRP A 190 -18.49 15.08 -21.14
N LYS A 191 -19.16 14.39 -20.22
CA LYS A 191 -19.76 13.07 -20.40
C LYS A 191 -21.25 13.18 -20.12
N VAL A 192 -22.06 12.99 -21.15
CA VAL A 192 -23.52 13.10 -21.04
C VAL A 192 -24.09 11.90 -20.31
N ASP A 193 -24.89 12.16 -19.27
CA ASP A 193 -25.60 11.18 -18.47
C ASP A 193 -27.12 11.45 -18.36
N SER A 194 -27.84 10.63 -17.57
CA SER A 194 -29.27 10.78 -17.34
C SER A 194 -29.65 12.04 -16.54
N ASN A 195 -28.74 12.56 -15.70
CA ASN A 195 -29.00 13.77 -14.92
C ASN A 195 -28.98 14.99 -15.85
N ASP A 196 -28.05 15.05 -16.81
CA ASP A 196 -28.01 16.11 -17.82
C ASP A 196 -29.32 16.14 -18.62
N VAL A 197 -29.84 14.97 -18.99
CA VAL A 197 -31.13 14.82 -19.67
C VAL A 197 -32.29 15.33 -18.81
N GLU A 198 -32.37 14.88 -17.55
CA GLU A 198 -33.46 15.28 -16.65
C GLU A 198 -33.44 16.78 -16.37
N ARG A 199 -32.24 17.38 -16.20
CA ARG A 199 -32.08 18.83 -16.03
C ARG A 199 -32.56 19.60 -17.25
N ALA A 200 -32.13 19.19 -18.46
CA ALA A 200 -32.56 19.84 -19.70
C ALA A 200 -34.08 19.79 -19.86
N ARG A 201 -34.68 18.62 -19.60
CA ARG A 201 -36.14 18.41 -19.69
C ARG A 201 -36.89 19.26 -18.68
N ARG A 202 -36.47 19.25 -17.42
CA ARG A 202 -37.10 20.04 -16.36
C ARG A 202 -37.07 21.53 -16.68
N ARG A 203 -35.94 22.06 -17.13
CA ARG A 203 -35.78 23.47 -17.50
C ARG A 203 -36.60 23.84 -18.75
N ALA A 204 -36.62 22.98 -19.76
CA ALA A 204 -37.50 23.15 -20.91
C ALA A 204 -38.99 23.14 -20.51
N GLU A 205 -39.38 22.27 -19.58
CA GLU A 205 -40.75 22.18 -19.09
C GLU A 205 -41.20 23.45 -18.37
N VAL A 206 -40.31 24.09 -17.59
CA VAL A 206 -40.60 25.40 -16.99
C VAL A 206 -40.97 26.41 -18.07
N LEU A 207 -40.17 26.54 -19.14
CA LEU A 207 -40.50 27.47 -20.23
C LEU A 207 -41.85 27.15 -20.91
N ARG A 208 -42.17 25.86 -21.06
CA ARG A 208 -43.45 25.41 -21.63
C ARG A 208 -44.65 25.78 -20.76
N GLN A 209 -44.52 25.75 -19.44
CA GLN A 209 -45.59 26.17 -18.52
C GLN A 209 -45.97 27.65 -18.72
N TYR A 210 -45.01 28.47 -19.17
CA TYR A 210 -45.22 29.87 -19.52
C TYR A 210 -45.58 30.09 -20.99
N GLY A 211 -45.92 29.04 -21.72
CA GLY A 211 -46.39 29.12 -23.10
C GLY A 211 -45.29 29.23 -24.17
N LEU A 212 -44.01 29.15 -23.78
CA LEU A 212 -42.90 29.14 -24.73
C LEU A 212 -42.70 27.75 -25.31
N HIS A 213 -42.45 27.67 -26.61
CA HIS A 213 -42.10 26.41 -27.26
C HIS A 213 -40.63 26.07 -26.97
N ALA A 214 -40.39 25.30 -25.91
CA ALA A 214 -39.04 24.90 -25.50
C ALA A 214 -38.70 23.43 -25.79
N VAL A 215 -37.45 23.18 -26.17
CA VAL A 215 -36.90 21.87 -26.51
C VAL A 215 -35.68 21.61 -25.63
N PRO A 216 -35.66 20.49 -24.89
CA PRO A 216 -34.49 20.09 -24.12
C PRO A 216 -33.38 19.61 -25.06
N VAL A 217 -32.19 20.12 -24.84
CA VAL A 217 -30.97 19.78 -25.58
C VAL A 217 -29.92 19.35 -24.57
N VAL A 218 -29.18 18.30 -24.88
CA VAL A 218 -28.02 17.88 -24.09
C VAL A 218 -26.81 17.79 -24.99
N GLY A 219 -25.69 18.34 -24.53
CA GLY A 219 -24.48 18.53 -25.30
C GLY A 219 -23.23 18.01 -24.59
N GLY A 220 -22.35 17.30 -25.30
CA GLY A 220 -21.06 16.88 -24.74
C GLY A 220 -20.03 16.35 -25.74
N VAL A 221 -18.95 15.75 -25.22
CA VAL A 221 -17.90 15.09 -26.02
C VAL A 221 -18.16 13.60 -26.15
N GLU A 222 -18.58 12.99 -25.05
CA GLU A 222 -18.81 11.56 -24.94
C GLU A 222 -20.18 11.34 -24.27
N THR A 223 -20.80 10.21 -24.56
CA THR A 223 -21.93 9.71 -23.79
C THR A 223 -21.44 8.63 -22.83
N ILE A 224 -22.01 8.55 -21.63
CA ILE A 224 -21.91 7.32 -20.86
C ILE A 224 -22.70 6.24 -21.63
N GLU A 225 -22.08 5.10 -21.92
CA GLU A 225 -22.75 4.01 -22.62
C GLU A 225 -24.03 3.61 -21.86
N ALA A 226 -25.15 3.51 -22.59
CA ALA A 226 -26.44 3.00 -22.11
C ALA A 226 -27.33 3.88 -21.19
N PHE A 227 -27.59 5.14 -21.56
CA PHE A 227 -28.80 5.83 -21.06
C PHE A 227 -29.88 5.92 -22.15
N ALA A 228 -31.14 5.70 -21.76
CA ALA A 228 -32.28 5.85 -22.67
C ALA A 228 -32.50 7.33 -22.97
N LEU A 229 -32.22 7.76 -24.20
CA LEU A 229 -32.49 9.13 -24.64
C LEU A 229 -33.98 9.28 -24.94
N PRO A 230 -34.72 10.14 -24.20
CA PRO A 230 -36.12 10.38 -24.46
C PRO A 230 -36.35 10.96 -25.87
N GLU A 231 -37.48 10.61 -26.48
CA GLU A 231 -37.81 11.06 -27.83
C GLU A 231 -37.94 12.57 -27.96
N ASP A 232 -38.17 13.32 -26.88
CA ASP A 232 -38.31 14.78 -26.87
C ASP A 232 -36.97 15.52 -26.70
N VAL A 233 -35.86 14.80 -26.50
CA VAL A 233 -34.54 15.37 -26.19
C VAL A 233 -33.61 15.34 -27.40
N THR A 234 -33.02 16.50 -27.70
CA THR A 234 -31.98 16.63 -28.72
C THR A 234 -30.63 16.30 -28.11
N LEU A 235 -29.87 15.38 -28.71
CA LEU A 235 -28.53 15.01 -28.25
C LEU A 235 -27.46 15.51 -29.21
N PHE A 236 -26.51 16.27 -28.69
CA PHE A 236 -25.37 16.81 -29.41
C PHE A 236 -24.06 16.26 -28.84
N ILE A 237 -23.32 15.47 -29.61
CA ILE A 237 -22.07 14.84 -29.18
C ILE A 237 -21.00 15.08 -30.24
N ASP A 238 -19.85 15.62 -29.83
CA ASP A 238 -18.68 15.81 -30.68
C ASP A 238 -19.01 16.48 -32.04
N GLY A 239 -19.77 17.58 -31.99
CA GLY A 239 -20.14 18.33 -33.20
C GLY A 239 -21.28 17.72 -34.03
N LYS A 240 -21.81 16.57 -33.62
CA LYS A 240 -22.85 15.82 -34.33
C LYS A 240 -24.14 15.75 -33.53
N VAL A 241 -25.25 15.71 -34.25
CA VAL A 241 -26.59 15.64 -33.66
C VAL A 241 -27.09 14.21 -33.85
N HIS A 242 -27.38 13.54 -32.75
CA HIS A 242 -27.77 12.12 -32.74
C HIS A 242 -29.28 11.93 -32.62
N ASN A 243 -29.98 12.89 -32.02
CA ASN A 243 -31.44 12.99 -32.03
C ASN A 243 -31.84 14.46 -32.19
N ALA A 244 -32.84 14.77 -33.01
CA ALA A 244 -33.31 16.13 -33.29
C ALA A 244 -34.84 16.20 -33.43
N PRO A 245 -35.59 15.76 -32.41
CA PRO A 245 -37.01 15.47 -32.53
C PRO A 245 -37.89 16.71 -32.77
N LEU A 246 -37.45 17.90 -32.36
CA LEU A 246 -38.25 19.14 -32.36
C LEU A 246 -37.53 20.36 -32.99
N LEU A 247 -36.43 20.08 -33.68
CA LEU A 247 -35.75 21.01 -34.58
C LEU A 247 -36.18 20.79 -36.06
N ARG A 248 -37.16 19.89 -36.24
CA ARG A 248 -38.03 19.73 -37.41
C ARG A 248 -39.45 20.18 -37.08
#